data_AF-A0A843J6D8-F1
#
_entry.id   AF-A0A843J6D8-F1
#
_cell.length_a   1.000
_cell.length_b   1.000
_cell.length_c   1.000
_cell.angle_alpha   90.00
_cell.angle_beta   90.00
_cell.angle_gamma   90.00
#
_symmetry.space_group_name_H-M   'P 1'
#
loop_
_entity.id
_entity.type
_entity.pdbx_description
1 polymer ?
#
loop_
_entity_poly.entity_id
_entity_poly.type
_entity_poly.pdbx_seq_one_letter_code
_entity_poly.pdbx_strand_id
1 'polypeptide(L)'
;MYLTTNKCDGQGDCIRNCPSEAIRFVDNKAFSCMCCGACFEACPNHAIFKNKYGGYVVDRVKCNGCGVCEFTCPIESIHLDNGIVKGICSRCGVCEDVCSKNARVDTDNLVLDKQKVLLNSLKMVANTVGFGAGVKKIESMRLPVKSDKTADRICISTDAETCVKCGRCAYYCPTRSIEVIIQDEGYCVGCKVCEDVCPTGALKDG
;
A
#
# COMPACT_ATOMS: atom_id res chain seq x y z
N MET A 1 0.38 -9.50 -4.27
CA MET A 1 1.34 -8.75 -5.14
C MET A 1 0.63 -8.40 -6.45
N TYR A 2 1.21 -7.55 -7.31
CA TYR A 2 0.63 -7.25 -8.62
C TYR A 2 1.41 -7.94 -9.73
N LEU A 3 0.70 -8.69 -10.57
CA LEU A 3 1.24 -9.35 -11.75
C LEU A 3 0.88 -8.57 -13.01
N THR A 4 1.72 -8.68 -14.02
CA THR A 4 1.47 -8.12 -15.35
C THR A 4 1.15 -9.26 -16.31
N THR A 5 0.00 -9.18 -16.94
CA THR A 5 -0.47 -10.18 -17.91
C THR A 5 0.11 -9.90 -19.31
N ASN A 6 -0.15 -10.83 -20.24
CA ASN A 6 0.17 -10.67 -21.66
C ASN A 6 -0.59 -9.52 -22.35
N LYS A 7 -1.59 -8.91 -21.70
CA LYS A 7 -2.32 -7.74 -22.22
C LYS A 7 -1.52 -6.44 -22.16
N CYS A 8 -0.37 -6.43 -21.50
CA CYS A 8 0.47 -5.24 -21.37
C CYS A 8 1.09 -4.88 -22.72
N ASP A 9 0.90 -3.64 -23.14
CA ASP A 9 1.37 -3.06 -24.39
C ASP A 9 2.44 -1.97 -24.20
N GLY A 10 2.96 -1.83 -22.98
CA GLY A 10 4.09 -0.92 -22.70
C GLY A 10 3.75 0.56 -22.49
N GLN A 11 2.47 0.95 -22.33
CA GLN A 11 2.09 2.38 -22.18
C GLN A 11 2.71 3.11 -20.96
N GLY A 12 3.01 2.37 -19.89
CA GLY A 12 3.74 2.89 -18.73
C GLY A 12 2.93 3.73 -17.74
N ASP A 13 1.59 3.82 -17.84
CA ASP A 13 0.77 4.59 -16.89
C ASP A 13 0.96 4.14 -15.44
N CYS A 14 1.05 2.83 -15.23
CA CYS A 14 1.30 2.26 -13.92
C CYS A 14 2.65 2.69 -13.32
N ILE A 15 3.68 2.92 -14.14
CA ILE A 15 5.00 3.36 -13.70
C ILE A 15 4.93 4.84 -13.30
N ARG A 16 4.36 5.68 -14.17
CA ARG A 16 4.22 7.13 -13.93
C ARG A 16 3.42 7.46 -12.68
N ASN A 17 2.40 6.66 -12.37
CA ASN A 17 1.52 6.88 -11.23
C ASN A 17 1.92 6.06 -9.99
N CYS A 18 3.06 5.35 -10.00
CA CYS A 18 3.47 4.56 -8.85
C CYS A 18 4.07 5.47 -7.75
N PRO A 19 3.41 5.63 -6.58
CA PRO A 19 3.88 6.55 -5.55
C PRO A 19 5.18 6.09 -4.88
N SER A 20 5.49 4.79 -4.97
CA SER A 20 6.71 4.23 -4.41
C SER A 20 7.77 3.89 -5.45
N GLU A 21 7.54 4.22 -6.72
CA GLU A 21 8.48 3.93 -7.83
C GLU A 21 8.91 2.46 -7.88
N ALA A 22 8.01 1.55 -7.49
CA ALA A 22 8.24 0.11 -7.40
C ALA A 22 8.01 -0.64 -8.71
N ILE A 23 7.88 0.07 -9.84
CA ILE A 23 7.54 -0.52 -11.14
C ILE A 23 8.53 -0.01 -12.19
N ARG A 24 9.09 -0.94 -12.98
CA ARG A 24 10.00 -0.66 -14.10
C ARG A 24 9.61 -1.48 -15.33
N PHE A 25 10.23 -1.22 -16.47
CA PHE A 25 10.08 -2.06 -17.64
C PHE A 25 11.08 -3.22 -17.66
N VAL A 26 10.59 -4.39 -18.05
CA VAL A 26 11.38 -5.56 -18.44
C VAL A 26 10.73 -6.12 -19.70
N ASP A 27 11.46 -6.20 -20.80
CA ASP A 27 10.96 -6.65 -22.12
C ASP A 27 9.64 -5.98 -22.55
N ASN A 28 9.61 -4.64 -22.44
CA ASN A 28 8.44 -3.79 -22.76
C ASN A 28 7.17 -4.10 -21.93
N LYS A 29 7.31 -4.82 -20.82
CA LYS A 29 6.22 -5.10 -19.87
C LYS A 29 6.54 -4.49 -18.52
N ALA A 30 5.50 -3.99 -17.85
CA ALA A 30 5.63 -3.49 -16.50
C ALA A 30 5.99 -4.64 -15.54
N PHE A 31 7.01 -4.47 -14.74
CA PHE A 31 7.45 -5.41 -13.71
C PHE A 31 7.57 -4.67 -12.39
N SER A 32 7.12 -5.27 -11.29
CA SER A 32 7.07 -4.60 -9.99
C SER A 32 7.57 -5.49 -8.86
N CYS A 33 7.88 -4.87 -7.73
CA CYS A 33 8.18 -5.58 -6.48
C CYS A 33 7.19 -6.73 -6.21
N MET A 34 7.73 -7.92 -5.92
CA MET A 34 6.97 -9.15 -5.67
C MET A 34 6.47 -9.30 -4.22
N CYS A 35 6.73 -8.31 -3.36
CA CYS A 35 6.37 -8.34 -1.94
C CYS A 35 6.88 -9.60 -1.19
N CYS A 36 8.12 -10.05 -1.47
CA CYS A 36 8.70 -11.25 -0.85
C CYS A 36 9.06 -11.08 0.63
N GLY A 37 9.26 -9.85 1.11
CA GLY A 37 9.62 -9.56 2.49
C GLY A 37 11.11 -9.63 2.83
N ALA A 38 12.00 -9.91 1.88
CA ALA A 38 13.45 -9.95 2.15
C ALA A 38 13.98 -8.62 2.74
N CYS A 39 13.49 -7.48 2.23
CA CYS A 39 13.82 -6.16 2.78
C CYS A 39 13.30 -5.94 4.21
N PHE A 40 12.15 -6.54 4.55
CA PHE A 40 11.56 -6.44 5.87
C PHE A 40 12.42 -7.19 6.90
N GLU A 41 12.81 -8.42 6.58
CA GLU A 41 13.64 -9.25 7.45
C GLU A 41 15.06 -8.67 7.63
N ALA A 42 15.65 -8.15 6.55
CA ALA A 42 17.03 -7.66 6.58
C ALA A 42 17.19 -6.26 7.19
N CYS A 43 16.11 -5.52 7.47
CA CYS A 43 16.22 -4.14 7.95
C CYS A 43 16.74 -4.10 9.40
N PRO A 44 17.97 -3.60 9.65
CA PRO A 44 18.56 -3.61 11.00
C PRO A 44 17.84 -2.69 11.98
N ASN A 45 17.17 -1.64 11.46
CA ASN A 45 16.42 -0.69 12.28
C ASN A 45 14.96 -1.07 12.46
N HIS A 46 14.52 -2.21 11.88
CA HIS A 46 13.11 -2.59 11.80
C HIS A 46 12.20 -1.45 11.32
N ALA A 47 12.70 -0.68 10.35
CA ALA A 47 12.01 0.46 9.76
C ALA A 47 10.98 0.06 8.70
N ILE A 48 10.98 -1.21 8.27
CA ILE A 48 10.02 -1.70 7.27
C ILE A 48 8.98 -2.52 8.02
N PHE A 49 7.70 -2.38 7.65
CA PHE A 49 6.62 -3.19 8.20
C PHE A 49 5.64 -3.63 7.12
N LYS A 50 4.95 -4.74 7.37
CA LYS A 50 3.89 -5.25 6.49
C LYS A 50 2.55 -4.61 6.84
N ASN A 51 1.87 -4.03 5.85
CA ASN A 51 0.56 -3.43 6.04
C ASN A 51 -0.58 -4.47 5.94
N LYS A 52 -1.82 -4.06 6.24
CA LYS A 52 -3.01 -4.93 6.17
C LYS A 52 -3.32 -5.47 4.76
N TYR A 53 -2.81 -4.83 3.72
CA TYR A 53 -2.97 -5.26 2.33
C TYR A 53 -1.90 -6.28 1.91
N GLY A 54 -0.93 -6.58 2.77
CA GLY A 54 0.17 -7.50 2.48
C GLY A 54 1.31 -6.88 1.66
N GLY A 55 1.31 -5.56 1.46
CA GLY A 55 2.46 -4.82 0.96
C GLY A 55 3.38 -4.38 2.08
N TYR A 56 4.55 -3.84 1.73
CA TYR A 56 5.54 -3.35 2.69
C TYR A 56 5.63 -1.82 2.63
N VAL A 57 5.85 -1.20 3.78
CA VAL A 57 5.93 0.25 3.94
C VAL A 57 7.13 0.59 4.80
N VAL A 58 7.84 1.67 4.46
CA VAL A 58 8.98 2.18 5.19
C VAL A 58 8.52 3.25 6.18
N ASP A 59 8.78 3.05 7.45
CA ASP A 59 8.74 4.04 8.50
C ASP A 59 9.95 4.97 8.37
N ARG A 60 9.71 6.18 7.87
CA ARG A 60 10.77 7.18 7.62
C ARG A 60 11.42 7.72 8.89
N VAL A 61 10.78 7.55 10.05
CA VAL A 61 11.36 8.00 11.34
C VAL A 61 12.45 7.03 11.78
N LYS A 62 12.22 5.73 11.58
CA LYS A 62 13.18 4.66 11.92
C LYS A 62 14.22 4.43 10.83
N CYS A 63 13.90 4.78 9.59
CA CYS A 63 14.80 4.60 8.46
C CYS A 63 15.93 5.65 8.51
N ASN A 64 17.18 5.18 8.57
CA ASN A 64 18.37 6.03 8.50
C ASN A 64 19.01 6.01 7.09
N GLY A 65 18.35 5.42 6.09
CA GLY A 65 18.89 5.36 4.73
C GLY A 65 20.12 4.45 4.54
N CYS A 66 20.35 3.44 5.39
CA CYS A 66 21.54 2.57 5.30
C CYS A 66 21.68 1.71 4.02
N GLY A 67 20.64 1.58 3.19
CA GLY A 67 20.72 0.84 1.92
C GLY A 67 20.67 -0.69 2.02
N VAL A 68 20.63 -1.32 3.21
CA VAL A 68 20.60 -2.80 3.33
C VAL A 68 19.45 -3.44 2.53
N CYS A 69 18.29 -2.78 2.49
CA CYS A 69 17.13 -3.26 1.73
C CYS A 69 17.33 -3.24 0.20
N GLU A 70 18.18 -2.34 -0.32
CA GLU A 70 18.55 -2.27 -1.73
C GLU A 70 19.41 -3.49 -2.10
N PHE A 71 20.50 -3.72 -1.37
CA PHE A 71 21.40 -4.87 -1.59
C PHE A 71 20.73 -6.23 -1.40
N THR A 72 19.76 -6.32 -0.50
CA THR A 72 19.04 -7.58 -0.22
C THR A 72 17.98 -7.89 -1.28
N CYS A 73 17.58 -6.94 -2.12
CA CYS A 73 16.46 -7.13 -3.05
C CYS A 73 16.85 -8.10 -4.18
N PRO A 74 16.27 -9.32 -4.25
CA PRO A 74 16.69 -10.32 -5.24
C PRO A 74 16.31 -9.97 -6.69
N ILE A 75 15.45 -8.96 -6.86
CA ILE A 75 14.94 -8.49 -8.16
C ILE A 75 15.36 -7.05 -8.45
N GLU A 76 16.24 -6.48 -7.62
CA GLU A 76 16.79 -5.13 -7.78
C GLU A 76 15.67 -4.08 -7.98
N SER A 77 14.59 -4.21 -7.20
CA SER A 77 13.44 -3.31 -7.30
C SER A 77 13.58 -2.07 -6.42
N ILE A 78 14.46 -2.12 -5.42
CA ILE A 78 14.64 -1.12 -4.38
C ILE A 78 15.84 -0.25 -4.74
N HIS A 79 15.72 1.07 -4.53
CA HIS A 79 16.81 2.03 -4.71
C HIS A 79 16.65 3.19 -3.73
N LEU A 80 17.74 3.90 -3.45
CA LEU A 80 17.74 5.09 -2.61
C LEU A 80 17.83 6.36 -3.44
N ASP A 81 16.96 7.32 -3.15
CA ASP A 81 16.95 8.65 -3.75
C ASP A 81 17.00 9.68 -2.62
N ASN A 82 18.11 10.42 -2.51
CA ASN A 82 18.34 11.42 -1.45
C ASN A 82 18.10 10.87 -0.03
N GLY A 83 18.54 9.63 0.24
CA GLY A 83 18.35 8.95 1.52
C GLY A 83 16.95 8.38 1.75
N ILE A 84 16.02 8.57 0.79
CA ILE A 84 14.68 8.01 0.83
C ILE A 84 14.66 6.69 0.09
N VAL A 85 14.24 5.63 0.79
CA VAL A 85 14.06 4.31 0.19
C VAL A 85 12.82 4.30 -0.70
N LYS A 86 13.02 3.92 -1.97
CA LYS A 86 11.98 3.72 -2.97
C LYS A 86 12.00 2.27 -3.47
N GLY A 87 11.05 1.93 -4.33
CA GLY A 87 11.04 0.63 -5.00
C GLY A 87 10.32 -0.50 -4.24
N ILE A 88 9.75 -0.19 -3.08
CA ILE A 88 8.98 -1.14 -2.26
C ILE A 88 7.48 -0.97 -2.54
N CYS A 89 6.79 -2.05 -2.92
CA CYS A 89 5.35 -2.01 -3.20
C CYS A 89 4.52 -2.11 -1.91
N SER A 90 3.68 -1.11 -1.68
CA SER A 90 2.74 -1.04 -0.56
C SER A 90 1.39 -1.72 -0.85
N ARG A 91 1.22 -2.37 -2.02
CA ARG A 91 -0.06 -2.94 -2.50
C ARG A 91 -1.24 -1.94 -2.47
N CYS A 92 -1.04 -0.75 -3.03
CA CYS A 92 -2.02 0.34 -2.96
C CYS A 92 -3.12 0.34 -4.04
N GLY A 93 -3.08 -0.52 -5.07
CA GLY A 93 -4.11 -0.56 -6.12
C GLY A 93 -3.87 0.36 -7.31
N VAL A 94 -3.14 1.47 -7.14
CA VAL A 94 -3.01 2.53 -8.17
C VAL A 94 -2.61 1.97 -9.54
N CYS A 95 -1.68 1.01 -9.61
CA CYS A 95 -1.23 0.45 -10.88
C CYS A 95 -2.28 -0.40 -11.60
N GLU A 96 -3.23 -0.99 -10.88
CA GLU A 96 -4.39 -1.70 -11.47
C GLU A 96 -5.37 -0.66 -12.02
N ASP A 97 -5.69 0.37 -11.24
CA ASP A 97 -6.70 1.37 -11.58
C ASP A 97 -6.34 2.21 -12.81
N VAL A 98 -5.08 2.60 -12.96
CA VAL A 98 -4.64 3.44 -14.08
C VAL A 98 -4.36 2.65 -15.36
N CYS A 99 -4.40 1.32 -15.32
CA CYS A 99 -4.02 0.50 -16.46
C CYS A 99 -5.16 0.38 -17.47
N SER A 100 -5.10 1.15 -18.56
CA SER A 100 -6.14 1.14 -19.61
C SER A 100 -6.38 -0.22 -20.26
N LYS A 101 -5.41 -1.13 -20.19
CA LYS A 101 -5.52 -2.51 -20.73
C LYS A 101 -5.95 -3.54 -19.69
N ASN A 102 -6.17 -3.14 -18.44
CA ASN A 102 -6.39 -4.04 -17.30
C ASN A 102 -5.33 -5.17 -17.25
N ALA A 103 -4.09 -4.82 -17.57
CA ALA A 103 -2.99 -5.77 -17.67
C ALA A 103 -2.32 -6.02 -16.31
N ARG A 104 -2.44 -5.07 -15.37
CA ARG A 104 -1.97 -5.17 -13.99
C ARG A 104 -3.09 -5.76 -13.14
N VAL A 105 -2.81 -6.84 -12.44
CA VAL A 105 -3.83 -7.59 -11.68
C VAL A 105 -3.28 -7.99 -10.32
N ASP A 106 -4.06 -7.76 -9.27
CA ASP A 106 -3.73 -8.30 -7.94
C ASP A 106 -3.84 -9.84 -7.94
N THR A 107 -2.78 -10.51 -7.48
CA THR A 107 -2.72 -11.98 -7.45
C THR A 107 -3.81 -12.61 -6.59
N ASP A 108 -4.16 -12.02 -5.45
CA ASP A 108 -5.14 -12.60 -4.54
C ASP A 108 -6.53 -12.58 -5.19
N ASN A 109 -6.88 -11.47 -5.85
CA ASN A 109 -8.11 -11.36 -6.63
C ASN A 109 -8.15 -12.39 -7.76
N LEU A 110 -7.04 -12.55 -8.49
CA LEU A 110 -6.95 -13.52 -9.59
C LEU A 110 -7.17 -14.97 -9.13
N VAL A 111 -6.62 -15.36 -7.97
CA VAL A 111 -6.80 -16.70 -7.41
C VAL A 111 -8.26 -16.92 -7.01
N LEU A 112 -8.87 -15.95 -6.32
CA LEU A 112 -10.27 -16.02 -5.90
C LEU A 112 -11.19 -16.16 -7.11
N ASP A 113 -10.94 -15.41 -8.18
CA ASP A 113 -11.76 -15.49 -9.39
C ASP A 113 -11.62 -16.83 -10.10
N LYS A 114 -10.41 -17.40 -10.17
CA LYS A 114 -10.21 -18.76 -10.71
C LYS A 114 -10.90 -19.83 -9.85
N GLN A 115 -10.83 -19.71 -8.53
CA GLN A 115 -11.54 -20.63 -7.62
C GLN A 115 -13.04 -20.57 -7.83
N LYS A 116 -13.63 -19.37 -7.99
CA LYS A 116 -15.06 -19.21 -8.31
C LYS A 116 -15.43 -19.87 -9.65
N VAL A 117 -14.63 -19.65 -10.70
CA VAL A 117 -14.85 -20.27 -12.02
C VAL A 117 -14.84 -21.78 -11.89
N LEU A 118 -13.84 -22.34 -11.20
CA LEU A 118 -13.74 -23.78 -10.94
C LEU A 118 -14.97 -24.30 -10.18
N LEU A 119 -15.36 -23.64 -9.09
CA LEU A 119 -16.55 -24.02 -8.31
C LEU A 119 -17.82 -23.97 -9.14
N ASN A 120 -17.97 -22.98 -10.04
CA ASN A 120 -19.12 -22.89 -10.93
C ASN A 120 -19.13 -24.03 -11.95
N SER A 121 -17.99 -24.37 -12.54
CA SER A 121 -17.86 -25.54 -13.41
C SER A 121 -18.18 -26.84 -12.67
N LEU A 122 -17.69 -27.00 -11.43
CA LEU A 122 -18.00 -28.16 -10.60
C LEU A 122 -19.48 -28.25 -10.24
N LYS A 123 -20.18 -27.13 -9.98
CA LYS A 123 -21.64 -27.12 -9.78
C LYS A 123 -22.40 -27.61 -11.02
N MET A 124 -21.96 -27.25 -12.21
CA MET A 124 -22.57 -27.74 -13.47
C MET A 124 -22.40 -29.26 -13.61
N VAL A 125 -21.24 -29.79 -13.23
CA VAL A 125 -20.98 -31.25 -13.22
C VAL A 125 -21.77 -31.96 -12.12
N ALA A 126 -21.80 -31.42 -10.90
CA ALA A 126 -22.57 -31.99 -9.79
C ALA A 126 -24.07 -32.08 -10.07
N ASN A 127 -24.61 -31.20 -10.91
CA ASN A 127 -26.01 -31.28 -11.35
C ASN A 127 -26.25 -32.35 -12.44
N THR A 128 -25.21 -32.78 -13.16
CA THR A 128 -25.31 -33.78 -14.26
C THR A 128 -25.00 -35.20 -13.80
N VAL A 129 -24.05 -35.38 -12.88
CA VAL A 129 -23.85 -36.64 -12.16
C VAL A 129 -24.54 -36.51 -10.80
N GLY A 130 -25.68 -37.18 -10.62
CA GLY A 130 -26.58 -37.08 -9.45
C GLY A 130 -25.95 -37.45 -8.10
N PHE A 131 -24.91 -36.72 -7.68
CA PHE A 131 -24.40 -36.68 -6.33
C PHE A 131 -25.28 -35.71 -5.53
N GLY A 132 -26.42 -36.22 -5.08
CA GLY A 132 -27.17 -35.64 -3.97
C GLY A 132 -26.37 -35.78 -2.67
N ALA A 133 -25.24 -35.08 -2.56
CA ALA A 133 -24.50 -34.97 -1.31
C ALA A 133 -24.77 -33.56 -0.76
N GLY A 134 -25.51 -33.50 0.34
CA GLY A 134 -25.96 -32.28 1.01
C GLY A 134 -24.83 -31.29 1.32
N VAL A 135 -24.53 -30.42 0.36
CA VAL A 135 -23.77 -29.21 0.61
C VAL A 135 -24.75 -28.22 1.23
N LYS A 136 -24.62 -27.96 2.54
CA LYS A 136 -25.35 -26.88 3.19
C LYS A 136 -25.14 -25.62 2.35
N LYS A 137 -26.24 -25.03 1.89
CA LYS A 137 -26.26 -23.77 1.12
C LYS A 137 -25.52 -22.74 1.95
N ILE A 138 -24.27 -22.43 1.60
CA ILE A 138 -23.53 -21.34 2.22
C ILE A 138 -24.31 -20.08 1.83
N GLU A 139 -25.06 -19.53 2.78
CA GLU A 139 -25.73 -18.25 2.62
C GLU A 139 -24.67 -17.23 2.20
N SER A 140 -24.96 -16.59 1.06
CA SER A 140 -24.09 -15.76 0.26
C SER A 140 -22.97 -15.07 1.04
N MET A 141 -21.72 -15.52 0.83
CA MET A 141 -20.60 -14.59 0.93
C MET A 141 -20.84 -13.50 -0.13
N ARG A 142 -21.18 -12.29 0.31
CA ARG A 142 -21.20 -11.11 -0.57
C ARG A 142 -19.79 -10.92 -1.10
N LEU A 143 -19.56 -11.38 -2.31
CA LEU A 143 -18.40 -10.96 -3.07
C LEU A 143 -18.61 -9.48 -3.41
N PRO A 144 -17.60 -8.60 -3.20
CA PRO A 144 -17.70 -7.23 -3.67
C PRO A 144 -17.87 -7.26 -5.18
N VAL A 145 -19.05 -6.83 -5.64
CA VAL A 145 -19.37 -6.65 -7.05
C VAL A 145 -18.65 -5.38 -7.47
N LYS A 146 -17.68 -5.45 -8.39
CA LYS A 146 -17.21 -4.26 -9.10
C LYS A 146 -18.40 -3.79 -9.96
N SER A 147 -19.16 -2.82 -9.46
CA SER A 147 -20.23 -2.18 -10.23
C SER A 147 -19.60 -1.27 -11.28
N ASP A 148 -20.10 -1.39 -12.50
CA ASP A 148 -19.72 -0.53 -13.60
C ASP A 148 -20.01 0.94 -13.28
N LYS A 149 -18.96 1.77 -13.39
CA LYS A 149 -18.98 3.23 -13.60
C LYS A 149 -19.15 4.21 -12.44
N THR A 150 -19.01 3.81 -11.18
CA THR A 150 -18.61 4.75 -10.13
C THR A 150 -17.73 4.03 -9.12
N ALA A 151 -16.47 4.47 -9.02
CA ALA A 151 -15.66 4.16 -7.85
C ALA A 151 -16.18 5.04 -6.71
N ASP A 152 -17.15 4.54 -5.96
CA ASP A 152 -17.49 5.14 -4.67
C ASP A 152 -16.30 4.89 -3.75
N ARG A 153 -15.39 5.86 -3.76
CA ARG A 153 -14.28 5.88 -2.81
C ARG A 153 -14.93 5.95 -1.44
N ILE A 154 -14.55 5.03 -0.56
CA ILE A 154 -14.75 5.19 0.87
C ILE A 154 -13.89 6.39 1.26
N CYS A 155 -14.45 7.60 1.17
CA CYS A 155 -13.91 8.75 1.85
C CYS A 155 -13.87 8.35 3.33
N ILE A 156 -12.67 8.22 3.88
CA ILE A 156 -12.52 7.97 5.30
C ILE A 156 -13.23 9.11 6.04
N SER A 157 -14.32 8.79 6.73
CA SER A 157 -15.00 9.74 7.61
C SER A 157 -14.35 9.65 8.99
N THR A 158 -14.15 10.80 9.61
CA THR A 158 -13.69 10.85 11.00
C THR A 158 -14.92 11.01 11.87
N ASP A 159 -15.10 10.10 12.83
CA ASP A 159 -16.06 10.29 13.91
C ASP A 159 -15.49 11.30 14.91
N ALA A 160 -16.16 12.45 15.04
CA ALA A 160 -15.70 13.54 15.88
C ALA A 160 -15.86 13.25 17.38
N GLU A 161 -16.77 12.36 17.78
CA GLU A 161 -17.00 12.03 19.19
C GLU A 161 -15.88 11.14 19.74
N THR A 162 -15.35 10.23 18.93
CA THR A 162 -14.26 9.34 19.32
C THR A 162 -12.86 9.87 18.99
N CYS A 163 -12.76 10.92 18.16
CA CYS A 163 -11.49 11.53 17.79
C CYS A 163 -10.85 12.30 18.94
N VAL A 164 -9.76 11.77 19.49
CA VAL A 164 -8.94 12.44 20.54
C VAL A 164 -7.98 13.50 19.99
N LYS A 165 -8.09 13.88 18.72
CA LYS A 165 -7.25 14.89 18.05
C LYS A 165 -5.73 14.64 18.16
N CYS A 166 -5.27 13.38 18.20
CA CYS A 166 -3.85 13.05 18.36
C CYS A 166 -2.94 13.37 17.14
N GLY A 167 -3.51 13.82 16.02
CA GLY A 167 -2.74 14.25 14.82
C GLY A 167 -2.02 13.16 14.03
N ARG A 168 -2.00 11.90 14.50
CA ARG A 168 -1.27 10.81 13.82
C ARG A 168 -1.75 10.56 12.38
N CYS A 169 -3.05 10.66 12.12
CA CYS A 169 -3.60 10.50 10.78
C CYS A 169 -3.11 11.60 9.81
N ALA A 170 -3.02 12.85 10.26
CA ALA A 170 -2.45 13.95 9.48
C ALA A 170 -0.96 13.71 9.19
N TYR A 171 -0.21 13.22 10.18
CA TYR A 171 1.22 12.89 10.03
C TYR A 171 1.49 11.79 9.00
N TYR A 172 0.73 10.68 9.07
CA TYR A 172 0.96 9.52 8.18
C TYR A 172 0.34 9.68 6.78
N CYS A 173 -0.46 10.71 6.54
CA CYS A 173 -1.11 10.90 5.24
C CYS A 173 -0.08 11.38 4.19
N PRO A 174 0.31 10.53 3.22
CA PRO A 174 1.37 10.87 2.26
C PRO A 174 0.96 12.01 1.33
N THR A 175 -0.34 12.21 1.13
CA THR A 175 -0.93 13.26 0.30
C THR A 175 -1.37 14.49 1.11
N ARG A 176 -1.15 14.50 2.44
CA ARG A 176 -1.61 15.56 3.36
C ARG A 176 -3.11 15.88 3.24
N SER A 177 -3.93 14.88 2.92
CA SER A 177 -5.37 15.04 2.73
C SER A 177 -6.18 15.08 4.04
N ILE A 178 -5.53 14.82 5.17
CA ILE A 178 -6.15 14.87 6.50
C ILE A 178 -5.44 15.97 7.29
N GLU A 179 -6.21 16.93 7.76
CA GLU A 179 -5.75 17.97 8.67
C GLU A 179 -6.38 17.77 10.04
N VAL A 180 -5.56 17.81 11.08
CA VAL A 180 -6.02 17.79 12.47
C VAL A 180 -5.51 19.08 13.11
N ILE A 181 -6.42 20.00 13.40
CA ILE A 181 -6.10 21.24 14.11
C ILE A 181 -6.09 20.92 15.60
N ILE A 182 -4.89 20.77 16.14
CA ILE A 182 -4.67 20.65 17.58
C ILE A 182 -4.47 22.08 18.12
N GLN A 183 -5.41 22.57 18.90
CA GLN A 183 -5.22 23.78 19.70
C GLN A 183 -4.49 23.38 20.98
N ASP A 184 -3.20 23.05 20.87
CA ASP A 184 -2.36 22.94 22.06
C ASP A 184 -1.87 24.34 22.40
N GLU A 185 -2.39 24.91 23.47
CA GLU A 185 -1.72 26.01 24.17
C GLU A 185 -0.41 25.44 24.72
N GLY A 186 0.67 25.55 23.94
CA GLY A 186 1.98 25.09 24.36
C GLY A 186 2.34 25.71 25.70
N TYR A 187 2.53 24.89 26.73
CA TYR A 187 2.94 25.37 28.04
C TYR A 187 4.48 25.42 28.10
N CYS A 188 5.02 26.61 28.32
CA CYS A 188 6.46 26.74 28.57
C CYS A 188 6.78 26.30 29.99
N VAL A 189 7.81 25.45 30.14
CA VAL A 189 8.35 25.06 31.45
C VAL A 189 9.64 25.79 31.82
N GLY A 190 10.06 26.77 31.02
CA GLY A 190 11.30 27.53 31.23
C GLY A 190 12.57 26.72 31.04
N CYS A 191 12.55 25.66 30.23
CA CYS A 191 13.74 24.81 30.01
C CYS A 191 14.80 25.44 29.11
N LYS A 192 14.46 26.52 28.38
CA LYS A 192 15.34 27.31 27.50
C LYS A 192 16.08 26.56 26.39
N VAL A 193 15.78 25.29 26.17
CA VAL A 193 16.36 24.48 25.07
C VAL A 193 16.15 25.14 23.70
N CYS A 194 15.01 25.83 23.52
CA CYS A 194 14.69 26.53 22.28
C CYS A 194 15.61 27.74 22.00
N GLU A 195 16.11 28.41 23.04
CA GLU A 195 17.10 29.49 22.92
C GLU A 195 18.45 28.92 22.46
N ASP A 196 18.91 27.85 23.11
CA ASP A 196 20.21 27.21 22.83
C ASP A 196 20.33 26.69 21.39
N VAL A 197 19.25 26.13 20.83
CA VAL A 197 19.27 25.52 19.50
C VAL A 197 19.00 26.52 18.37
N CYS A 198 18.65 27.77 18.68
CA CYS A 198 18.23 28.74 17.68
C CYS A 198 19.43 29.29 16.89
N PRO A 199 19.63 28.91 15.60
CA PRO A 199 20.81 29.30 14.85
C PRO A 199 20.87 30.80 14.51
N THR A 200 19.72 31.48 14.60
CA THR A 200 19.59 32.92 14.32
C THR A 200 19.47 33.77 15.59
N GLY A 201 19.45 33.14 16.78
CA GLY A 201 19.23 33.85 18.04
C GLY A 201 17.87 34.57 18.14
N ALA A 202 16.85 34.05 17.44
CA ALA A 202 15.52 34.64 17.38
C ALA A 202 14.66 34.38 18.62
N LEU A 203 15.04 33.41 19.46
CA LEU A 203 14.34 33.06 20.69
C LEU A 203 15.16 33.52 21.88
N LYS A 204 14.55 34.35 22.74
CA LYS A 204 15.14 34.88 23.98
C LYS A 204 14.06 34.89 25.07
N ASP A 205 14.47 34.70 26.31
CA ASP A 205 13.61 34.81 27.50
C ASP A 205 12.44 33.80 27.58
N GLY A 206 12.68 32.56 27.15
CA GLY A 206 11.74 31.43 27.29
C GLY A 206 11.65 30.87 28.71
#